data_AF-A0A2V9CMG0-F1
#
_entry.id   AF-A0A2V9CMG0-F1
#
_cell.length_a   1.000
_cell.length_b   1.000
_cell.length_c   1.000
_cell.angle_alpha   90.00
_cell.angle_beta   90.00
_cell.angle_gamma   90.00
#
_symmetry.space_group_name_H-M   'P 1'
#
loop_
_entity.id
_entity.type
_entity.pdbx_description
1 polymer ?
#
loop_
_entity_poly.entity_id
_entity_poly.type
_entity_poly.pdbx_seq_one_letter_code
_entity_poly.pdbx_strand_id
1 'polypeptide(L)' 'MEVTNPAEFLRNERGVFEVISPYGHVFSVTCRFGSRMNVREISEPKSIENQQRLTWKIRRVNSNVA' A
#
# COMPACT_ATOMS: atom_id res chain seq x y z
N MET A 1 6.89 4.76 4.85
CA MET A 1 6.28 4.54 6.18
C MET A 1 6.16 3.05 6.42
N GLU A 2 6.48 2.54 7.61
CA GLU A 2 6.22 1.14 7.98
C GLU A 2 4.99 1.06 8.89
N VAL A 3 4.04 0.18 8.59
CA VAL A 3 2.80 0.00 9.34
C VAL A 3 2.46 -1.48 9.50
N THR A 4 1.72 -1.83 10.54
CA THR A 4 1.20 -3.20 10.74
C THR A 4 -0.11 -3.42 9.99
N ASN A 5 -0.94 -2.38 9.86
CA ASN A 5 -2.22 -2.43 9.16
C ASN A 5 -2.33 -1.29 8.11
N PRO A 6 -2.10 -1.59 6.82
CA PRO A 6 -2.15 -0.58 5.77
C PRO A 6 -3.58 -0.06 5.51
N ALA A 7 -4.61 -0.86 5.75
CA ALA A 7 -6.00 -0.44 5.51
C ALA A 7 -6.46 0.61 6.53
N GLU A 8 -6.07 0.46 7.79
CA GLU A 8 -6.35 1.47 8.82
C GLU A 8 -5.60 2.76 8.56
N PHE A 9 -4.33 2.67 8.17
CA PHE A 9 -3.52 3.84 7.85
C PHE A 9 -4.13 4.65 6.68
N LEU A 10 -4.58 3.95 5.62
CA LEU A 10 -5.07 4.59 4.40
C LEU A 10 -6.54 5.02 4.47
N ARG A 11 -7.27 4.71 5.56
CA ARG A 11 -8.72 4.92 5.70
C ARG A 11 -9.17 6.36 5.46
N ASN A 12 -8.39 7.32 5.96
CA ASN A 12 -8.71 8.75 5.89
C ASN A 12 -7.82 9.49 4.88
N GLU A 13 -6.99 8.76 4.15
CA GLU A 13 -6.06 9.31 3.20
C GLU A 13 -6.71 9.54 1.83
N ARG A 14 -6.15 10.49 1.07
CA ARG A 14 -6.49 10.71 -0.33
C ARG A 14 -5.20 10.63 -1.13
N GLY A 15 -5.22 9.89 -2.22
CA GLY A 15 -4.03 9.69 -3.03
C GLY A 15 -3.97 8.32 -3.69
N VAL A 16 -2.92 8.16 -4.50
CA VAL A 16 -2.43 6.87 -4.95
C VAL A 16 -1.22 6.52 -4.10
N PHE A 17 -1.23 5.32 -3.53
CA PHE A 17 -0.22 4.79 -2.63
C PHE A 17 0.34 3.49 -3.20
N GLU A 18 1.63 3.33 -3.08
CA GLU A 18 2.30 2.04 -3.26
C GLU A 18 2.41 1.39 -1.88
N VAL A 19 1.91 0.16 -1.78
CA VAL A 19 1.87 -0.64 -0.57
C VAL A 19 2.62 -1.92 -0.83
N ILE A 20 3.75 -2.09 -0.15
CA ILE A 20 4.62 -3.26 -0.27
C ILE A 20 4.32 -4.17 0.91
N SER A 21 3.96 -5.42 0.64
CA SER A 21 3.71 -6.41 1.67
C SER A 21 5.01 -6.89 2.31
N PRO A 22 4.92 -7.47 3.52
CA PRO A 22 6.06 -8.16 4.16
C PRO A 22 6.70 -9.23 3.26
N TYR A 23 5.94 -9.75 2.30
CA TYR A 23 6.33 -10.82 1.38
C TYR A 23 6.83 -10.29 0.02
N GLY A 24 6.85 -8.96 -0.17
CA GLY A 24 7.39 -8.33 -1.37
C GLY A 24 6.42 -8.14 -2.52
N HIS A 25 5.14 -8.43 -2.31
CA HIS A 25 4.10 -8.04 -3.25
C HIS A 25 3.92 -6.53 -3.21
N VAL A 26 3.75 -5.91 -4.37
CA VAL A 26 3.53 -4.48 -4.47
C VAL A 26 2.12 -4.21 -4.98
N PHE A 27 1.38 -3.40 -4.24
CA PHE A 27 0.02 -2.99 -4.54
C PHE A 27 -0.04 -1.50 -4.77
N SER A 28 -0.73 -1.08 -5.82
CA SER A 28 -1.21 0.28 -6.01
C SER A 28 -2.58 0.42 -5.36
N VAL A 29 -2.68 1.26 -4.33
CA VAL A 29 -3.92 1.56 -3.61
C VAL A 29 -4.34 2.99 -3.90
N THR A 30 -5.52 3.15 -4.50
CA THR A 30 -6.12 4.46 -4.76
C THR A 30 -7.19 4.74 -3.71
N CYS A 31 -6.98 5.77 -2.90
CA CYS A 31 -7.92 6.24 -1.89
C CYS A 31 -8.61 7.52 -2.37
N ARG A 32 -9.95 7.51 -2.38
CA ARG A 32 -10.80 8.66 -2.67
C ARG A 32 -11.76 8.90 -1.52
N PHE A 33 -12.07 10.17 -1.26
CA PHE A 33 -13.00 10.53 -0.21
C PHE A 33 -14.41 10.01 -0.50
N GLY A 34 -15.07 9.44 0.52
CA GLY A 34 -16.43 8.92 0.38
C GLY A 34 -16.57 7.72 -0.56
N SER A 35 -15.46 7.12 -1.01
CA SER A 35 -15.44 6.01 -1.95
C SER A 35 -14.66 4.82 -1.39
N ARG A 36 -14.94 3.62 -1.92
CA ARG A 36 -14.17 2.42 -1.60
C ARG A 36 -12.74 2.56 -2.15
N MET A 37 -11.76 2.07 -1.40
CA MET A 37 -10.39 1.98 -1.88
C MET A 37 -10.32 1.02 -3.07
N ASN A 38 -9.57 1.41 -4.10
CA ASN A 38 -9.26 0.53 -5.21
C ASN A 38 -7.85 -0.03 -5.03
N VAL A 39 -7.71 -1.35 -5.00
CA VAL A 39 -6.43 -2.03 -4.80
C VAL A 39 -6.10 -2.81 -6.07
N ARG A 40 -4.91 -2.60 -6.60
CA ARG A 40 -4.39 -3.30 -7.77
C ARG A 40 -2.99 -3.82 -7.50
N GLU A 41 -2.75 -5.10 -7.71
CA GLU A 41 -1.39 -5.65 -7.67
C GLU A 41 -0.60 -5.21 -8.91
N ILE A 42 0.62 -4.73 -8.71
CA ILE A 42 1.47 -4.15 -9.77
C ILE A 42 2.77 -4.92 -10.01
N SER A 43 3.13 -5.87 -9.15
CA SER A 43 4.25 -6.78 -9.41
C SER A 43 4.16 -8.06 -8.61
N GLU A 44 4.61 -9.15 -9.25
CA GLU A 44 4.89 -10.42 -8.58
C GLU A 44 5.99 -10.25 -7.51
N PRO A 45 5.94 -11.03 -6.43
CA PRO A 45 6.85 -10.88 -5.30
C PRO A 45 8.29 -11.08 -5.75
N LYS A 46 9.12 -10.06 -5.55
CA LYS A 46 10.58 -10.25 -5.61
C LYS A 46 10.97 -10.99 -4.35
N SER A 47 11.59 -12.17 -4.48
CA SER A 47 12.05 -13.01 -3.36
C SER A 47 12.69 -12.16 -2.26
N ILE A 48 12.01 -12.02 -1.12
CA ILE A 48 12.55 -11.33 0.04
C ILE A 48 13.17 -12.37 0.96
N GLU A 49 14.50 -12.42 1.01
CA GLU A 49 15.31 -13.33 1.87
C GLU A 49 15.18 -13.05 3.38
N ASN A 50 14.31 -12.14 3.80
CA ASN A 50 14.27 -11.67 5.20
C ASN A 50 12.82 -11.55 5.71
N GLN A 51 12.22 -12.70 6.03
CA GLN A 51 10.85 -12.84 6.56
C GLN A 51 10.65 -12.31 7.99
N GLN A 52 11.62 -11.62 8.59
CA GLN A 52 11.59 -11.29 10.02
C GLN A 52 10.77 -10.02 10.37
N ARG A 53 10.29 -9.25 9.40
CA ARG A 53 9.44 -8.08 9.67
C ARG A 53 8.10 -8.19 8.97
N LEU A 54 7.05 -8.48 9.75
CA LEU A 54 5.64 -8.44 9.34
C LEU A 54 5.13 -6.99 9.20
N THR A 55 5.94 -6.09 8.64
CA THR A 55 5.58 -4.69 8.43
C THR A 55 5.30 -4.43 6.96
N TRP A 56 4.21 -3.70 6.70
CA TRP A 56 3.88 -3.19 5.38
C TRP A 56 4.60 -1.87 5.16
N LYS A 57 5.13 -1.66 3.96
CA LYS A 57 5.73 -0.37 3.58
C LYS A 57 4.75 0.41 2.71
N ILE A 58 4.44 1.63 3.12
CA ILE A 58 3.58 2.54 2.36
C ILE A 58 4.40 3.72 1.87
N ARG A 59 4.25 4.02 0.58
CA ARG A 59 4.80 5.19 -0.09
C ARG A 59 3.69 5.90 -0.87
N ARG A 60 3.53 7.21 -0.67
CA ARG A 60 2.61 8.00 -1.50
C ARG A 60 3.22 8.20 -2.88
N VAL A 61 2.48 7.87 -3.92
CA VAL A 61 2.89 8.01 -5.34
C VAL A 61 2.30 9.29 -5.93
N ASN A 62 1.03 9.57 -5.62
CA ASN A 62 0.36 10.78 -6.07
C ASN A 62 -0.64 11.26 -5.01
N SER A 63 -0.73 12.57 -4.79
CA SER A 63 -1.70 13.17 -3.89
C SER A 63 -2.99 13.59 -4.63
N ASN A 64 -2.93 13.70 -5.96
CA ASN A 64 -4.04 14.19 -6.76
C ASN A 64 -4.85 13.01 -7.29
N VAL A 65 -6.02 12.81 -6.69
CA VAL A 65 -7.03 11.87 -7.16
C VAL A 65 -8.29 12.68 -7.37
N ALA A 66 -8.69 12.83 -8.63
CA ALA A 66 -9.95 13.45 -9.01
C ALA A 66 -11.14 12.63 -8.51
#